data_AF-A0A1H5P5H6-F1
#
_entry.id   AF-A0A1H5P5H6-F1
#
_cell.length_a   1.000
_cell.length_b   1.000
_cell.length_c   1.000
_cell.angle_alpha   90.00
_cell.angle_beta   90.00
_cell.angle_gamma   90.00
#
_symmetry.space_group_name_H-M   'P 1'
#
loop_
_entity.id
_entity.type
_entity.pdbx_description
1 polymer ?
#
loop_
_entity_poly.entity_id
_entity_poly.type
_entity_poly.pdbx_seq_one_letter_code
_entity_poly.pdbx_strand_id
1 'polypeptide(L)'
;MAYIISGMAESKKWKRHPKFRDLRISSDGSDFLLNDKLLRIRDHKIKNGKILKVVMINRTYYSVPKLILETWGPPKPEDGRQYFAMYRDGNKENLYPKNLYWGTQLMNKEDLFERDLKLSRLTKDQTYEAFERNQYRGESIASIARDMKVSDMAIHRAIKRINRKVKAKEEK
;
A
#
# COMPACT_ATOMS: atom_id res chain seq x y z
N MET A 1 -53.77 -2.42 11.55
CA MET A 1 -52.75 -2.21 10.49
C MET A 1 -51.37 -2.28 11.12
N ALA A 2 -50.73 -3.45 11.12
CA ALA A 2 -49.38 -3.62 11.65
C ALA A 2 -48.40 -3.73 10.47
N TYR A 3 -47.51 -2.76 10.33
CA TYR A 3 -46.43 -2.79 9.35
C TYR A 3 -45.33 -3.72 9.85
N ILE A 4 -45.14 -4.87 9.18
CA ILE A 4 -43.96 -5.70 9.36
C ILE A 4 -42.84 -5.09 8.51
N ILE A 5 -41.90 -4.41 9.16
CA ILE A 5 -40.63 -4.03 8.53
C ILE A 5 -39.80 -5.31 8.42
N SER A 6 -40.00 -6.05 7.33
CA SER A 6 -39.13 -7.14 6.90
C SER A 6 -37.85 -6.55 6.31
N GLY A 7 -37.01 -5.96 7.16
CA GLY A 7 -35.61 -5.72 6.84
C GLY A 7 -34.90 -7.07 6.88
N MET A 8 -34.88 -7.78 5.74
CA MET A 8 -34.03 -8.94 5.57
C MET A 8 -32.57 -8.48 5.72
N ALA A 9 -32.01 -8.59 6.93
CA ALA A 9 -30.58 -8.63 7.10
C ALA A 9 -30.11 -9.87 6.33
N GLU A 10 -29.59 -9.69 5.12
CA GLU A 10 -28.94 -10.76 4.38
C GLU A 10 -28.00 -11.48 5.34
N SER A 11 -28.25 -12.77 5.56
CA SER A 11 -27.39 -13.60 6.39
C SER A 11 -25.95 -13.47 5.88
N LYS A 12 -25.07 -12.87 6.68
CA LYS A 12 -23.66 -12.71 6.32
C LYS A 12 -23.11 -14.07 5.87
N LYS A 13 -22.60 -14.14 4.64
CA LYS A 13 -21.96 -15.37 4.16
C LYS A 13 -20.60 -15.49 4.83
N TRP A 14 -20.23 -16.70 5.23
CA TRP A 14 -18.96 -16.98 5.88
C TRP A 14 -18.11 -17.87 4.99
N LYS A 15 -16.82 -17.54 4.87
CA LYS A 15 -15.87 -18.36 4.13
C LYS A 15 -14.67 -18.69 5.00
N ARG A 16 -14.20 -19.93 4.91
CA ARG A 16 -13.02 -20.41 5.63
C ARG A 16 -11.76 -19.87 4.97
N HIS A 17 -10.79 -19.44 5.79
CA HIS A 17 -9.51 -18.96 5.31
C HIS A 17 -8.65 -20.13 4.79
N PRO A 18 -7.97 -19.99 3.63
CA PRO A 18 -7.24 -21.10 3.00
C PRO A 18 -6.10 -21.68 3.86
N LYS A 19 -5.45 -20.84 4.67
CA LYS A 19 -4.31 -21.24 5.52
C LYS A 19 -4.65 -21.56 6.98
N PHE A 20 -5.82 -21.12 7.45
CA PHE A 20 -6.22 -21.26 8.85
C PHE A 20 -7.52 -22.04 8.89
N ARG A 21 -7.41 -23.34 9.17
CA ARG A 21 -8.53 -24.30 9.12
C ARG A 21 -9.78 -23.81 9.87
N ASP A 22 -9.58 -23.23 11.05
CA ASP A 22 -10.68 -22.86 11.92
C ASP A 22 -11.05 -21.37 11.87
N LEU A 23 -10.40 -20.61 10.98
CA LEU A 23 -10.69 -19.20 10.76
C LEU A 23 -11.76 -19.06 9.67
N ARG A 24 -12.85 -18.36 9.99
CA ARG A 24 -13.90 -17.95 9.03
C ARG A 24 -14.03 -16.43 9.03
N ILE A 25 -14.25 -15.86 7.86
CA ILE A 25 -14.38 -14.41 7.64
C ILE A 25 -15.71 -14.13 6.95
N SER A 26 -16.42 -13.11 7.42
CA SER A 26 -17.68 -12.68 6.82
C SER A 26 -17.47 -12.10 5.41
N SER A 27 -18.51 -12.12 4.58
CA SER A 27 -18.47 -11.67 3.17
C SER A 27 -18.26 -10.17 2.99
N ASP A 28 -18.53 -9.38 4.02
CA ASP A 28 -18.26 -7.94 4.08
C ASP A 28 -16.91 -7.62 4.74
N GLY A 29 -16.19 -8.63 5.26
CA GLY A 29 -14.90 -8.46 5.94
C GLY A 29 -14.96 -7.80 7.32
N SER A 30 -16.16 -7.60 7.88
CA SER A 30 -16.35 -6.96 9.19
C SER A 30 -16.06 -7.88 10.38
N ASP A 31 -16.28 -9.19 10.23
CA ASP A 31 -16.22 -10.15 11.32
C ASP A 31 -15.31 -11.34 11.03
N PHE A 32 -14.68 -11.85 12.10
CA PHE A 32 -13.73 -12.96 12.08
C PHE A 32 -14.09 -13.95 13.18
N LEU A 33 -14.28 -15.22 12.84
CA LEU A 33 -14.51 -16.32 13.78
C LEU A 33 -13.31 -17.26 13.78
N LEU A 34 -12.74 -17.55 14.95
CA LEU A 34 -11.72 -18.58 15.14
C LEU A 34 -12.24 -19.59 16.17
N ASN A 35 -12.36 -20.87 15.79
CA ASN A 35 -12.99 -21.91 16.65
C ASN A 35 -14.35 -21.45 17.19
N ASP A 36 -15.22 -20.97 16.30
CA ASP A 36 -16.56 -20.41 16.62
C ASP A 36 -16.57 -19.19 17.55
N LYS A 37 -15.41 -18.60 17.89
CA LYS A 37 -15.31 -17.40 18.72
C LYS A 37 -15.00 -16.17 17.90
N LEU A 38 -15.72 -15.08 18.16
CA LEU A 38 -15.50 -13.79 17.49
C LEU A 38 -14.15 -13.20 17.91
N LEU A 39 -13.32 -12.86 16.93
CA LEU A 39 -12.07 -12.16 17.14
C LEU A 39 -12.30 -10.65 17.14
N ARG A 40 -11.65 -9.95 18.06
CA ARG A 40 -11.65 -8.49 18.10
C ARG A 40 -10.62 -7.94 17.12
N ILE A 41 -11.08 -7.14 16.15
CA ILE A 41 -10.22 -6.29 15.32
C ILE A 41 -9.65 -5.17 16.19
N ARG A 42 -8.33 -4.96 16.10
CA ARG A 42 -7.59 -3.95 16.87
C ARG A 42 -6.77 -3.08 15.94
N ASP A 43 -6.57 -1.84 16.34
CA ASP A 43 -5.61 -0.94 15.71
C ASP A 43 -4.21 -1.20 16.28
N HIS A 44 -3.25 -1.46 15.40
CA HIS A 44 -1.85 -1.69 15.74
C HIS A 44 -0.98 -0.58 15.16
N LYS A 45 -0.27 0.14 16.04
CA LYS A 45 0.69 1.18 15.63
C LYS A 45 1.99 0.52 15.15
N ILE A 46 2.35 0.75 13.89
CA ILE A 46 3.65 0.32 13.34
C ILE A 46 4.71 1.42 13.52
N LYS A 47 6.00 1.05 13.38
CA LYS A 47 7.18 1.91 13.66
C LYS A 47 7.14 3.33 13.04
N ASN A 48 6.40 3.52 11.95
CA ASN A 48 6.28 4.82 11.27
C ASN A 48 5.02 5.61 11.68
N GLY A 49 4.43 5.31 12.84
CA GLY A 49 3.21 5.96 13.34
C GLY A 49 1.91 5.58 12.60
N LYS A 50 2.02 4.85 11.48
CA LYS A 50 0.87 4.35 10.73
C LYS A 50 0.09 3.32 11.55
N ILE A 51 -1.23 3.32 11.40
CA ILE A 51 -2.13 2.34 12.02
C ILE A 51 -2.45 1.23 11.02
N LEU A 52 -2.44 -0.02 11.50
CA LEU A 52 -2.84 -1.21 10.77
C LEU A 52 -3.90 -1.96 11.57
N LYS A 53 -5.01 -2.33 10.92
CA LYS A 53 -6.03 -3.21 11.53
C LYS A 53 -5.52 -4.65 11.57
N VAL A 54 -5.56 -5.24 12.76
CA VAL A 54 -5.07 -6.60 13.02
C VAL A 54 -6.05 -7.41 13.86
N VAL A 55 -5.98 -8.72 13.73
CA VAL A 55 -6.55 -9.68 14.67
C VAL A 55 -5.42 -10.51 15.29
N MET A 56 -5.62 -10.98 16.51
CA MET A 56 -4.67 -11.87 17.18
C MET A 56 -5.08 -13.32 16.99
N ILE A 57 -4.18 -14.12 16.41
CA ILE A 57 -4.35 -15.58 16.22
C ILE A 57 -3.09 -16.23 16.79
N ASN A 58 -3.23 -17.15 17.73
CA ASN A 58 -2.11 -17.85 18.37
C ASN A 58 -0.98 -16.90 18.83
N ARG A 59 -1.35 -15.84 19.58
CA ARG A 59 -0.44 -14.79 20.09
C ARG A 59 0.30 -13.97 19.02
N THR A 60 -0.05 -14.14 17.76
CA THR A 60 0.54 -13.41 16.63
C THR A 60 -0.49 -12.45 16.04
N TYR A 61 -0.06 -11.22 15.72
CA TYR A 61 -0.92 -10.25 15.03
C TYR A 61 -0.90 -10.50 13.52
N TYR A 62 -2.10 -10.64 12.95
CA TYR A 62 -2.29 -10.79 11.51
C TYR A 62 -3.06 -9.60 10.95
N SER A 63 -2.61 -9.11 9.79
CA SER A 63 -3.27 -8.02 9.08
C SER A 63 -4.66 -8.43 8.60
N VAL A 64 -5.68 -7.69 9.05
CA VAL A 64 -7.08 -7.88 8.65
C VAL A 64 -7.29 -7.80 7.13
N PRO A 65 -6.88 -6.73 6.42
CA PRO A 65 -7.10 -6.67 4.97
C PRO A 65 -6.41 -7.80 4.21
N LYS A 66 -5.26 -8.28 4.69
CA LYS A 66 -4.59 -9.44 4.11
C LYS A 66 -5.42 -10.72 4.24
N LEU A 67 -5.92 -11.03 5.44
CA LEU A 67 -6.73 -12.23 5.68
C LEU A 67 -8.03 -12.21 4.85
N ILE A 68 -8.66 -11.05 4.72
CA ILE A 68 -9.86 -10.86 3.89
C ILE A 68 -9.53 -11.17 2.43
N LEU A 69 -8.46 -10.57 1.90
CA LEU A 69 -8.05 -10.73 0.51
C LEU A 69 -7.60 -12.16 0.19
N GLU A 70 -6.92 -12.85 1.12
CA GLU A 70 -6.60 -14.27 0.99
C GLU A 70 -7.87 -15.17 0.98
N THR A 71 -8.98 -14.72 1.56
CA THR A 71 -10.21 -15.51 1.66
C THR A 71 -11.19 -15.22 0.52
N TRP A 72 -11.44 -13.95 0.22
CA TRP A 72 -12.47 -13.50 -0.71
C TRP A 72 -11.92 -12.87 -1.99
N GLY A 73 -10.64 -12.50 -1.99
CA GLY A 73 -9.98 -11.88 -3.12
C GLY A 73 -9.46 -12.87 -4.16
N PRO A 74 -8.87 -12.35 -5.25
CA PRO A 74 -8.13 -13.17 -6.19
C PRO A 74 -6.90 -13.82 -5.49
N PRO A 75 -6.45 -14.98 -5.99
CA PRO A 75 -5.19 -15.57 -5.54
C PRO A 75 -4.04 -14.55 -5.60
N LYS A 76 -3.17 -14.59 -4.60
CA LYS A 76 -1.95 -13.76 -4.60
C LYS A 76 -1.10 -14.17 -5.81
N PRO A 77 -0.61 -13.23 -6.64
CA PRO A 77 0.28 -13.58 -7.75
C PRO A 77 1.55 -14.28 -7.27
N GLU A 78 2.03 -15.22 -8.07
CA GLU A 78 3.20 -16.07 -7.81
C GLU A 78 4.39 -15.73 -8.74
N ASP A 79 4.62 -14.43 -8.98
CA ASP A 79 5.69 -13.94 -9.87
C ASP A 79 7.00 -13.58 -9.12
N GLY A 80 7.14 -14.04 -7.88
CA GLY A 80 8.29 -13.75 -7.02
C GLY A 80 8.31 -12.34 -6.39
N ARG A 81 7.33 -11.47 -6.68
CA ARG A 81 7.27 -10.12 -6.10
C ARG A 81 6.62 -10.11 -4.72
N GLN A 82 6.97 -9.10 -3.91
CA GLN A 82 6.31 -8.86 -2.64
C GLN A 82 5.00 -8.11 -2.85
N TYR A 83 3.89 -8.70 -2.39
CA TYR A 83 2.55 -8.12 -2.44
C TYR A 83 2.01 -7.79 -1.05
N PHE A 84 1.24 -6.71 -1.01
CA PHE A 84 0.54 -6.20 0.17
C PHE A 84 -0.95 -6.06 -0.15
N ALA A 85 -1.78 -6.15 0.88
CA ALA A 85 -3.20 -5.82 0.75
C ALA A 85 -3.36 -4.29 0.74
N MET A 86 -3.90 -3.78 -0.36
CA MET A 86 -4.08 -2.35 -0.62
C MET A 86 -5.57 -2.02 -0.75
N TYR A 87 -5.90 -0.74 -0.60
CA TYR A 87 -7.26 -0.21 -0.63
C TYR A 87 -7.47 0.59 -1.91
N ARG A 88 -8.52 0.28 -2.69
CA ARG A 88 -8.80 0.96 -3.96
C ARG A 88 -9.19 2.42 -3.75
N ASP A 89 -9.98 2.69 -2.73
CA ASP A 89 -10.44 4.03 -2.35
C ASP A 89 -9.46 4.79 -1.43
N GLY A 90 -8.37 4.16 -0.99
CA GLY A 90 -7.43 4.71 -0.02
C GLY A 90 -7.94 4.76 1.44
N ASN A 91 -9.20 4.37 1.71
CA ASN A 91 -9.80 4.38 3.03
C ASN A 91 -9.52 3.06 3.77
N LYS A 92 -8.69 3.12 4.82
CA LYS A 92 -8.27 1.94 5.60
C LYS A 92 -9.35 1.34 6.48
N GLU A 93 -10.43 2.08 6.72
CA GLU A 93 -11.61 1.61 7.45
C GLU A 93 -12.54 0.79 6.55
N ASN A 94 -12.49 1.01 5.23
CA ASN A 94 -13.29 0.26 4.27
C ASN A 94 -12.66 -1.11 3.97
N LEU A 95 -13.01 -2.09 4.80
CA LEU A 95 -12.50 -3.47 4.73
C LEU A 95 -13.27 -4.39 3.78
N TYR A 96 -14.26 -3.87 3.02
CA TYR A 96 -15.02 -4.69 2.09
C TYR A 96 -14.10 -5.41 1.10
N PRO A 97 -14.27 -6.72 0.84
CA PRO A 97 -13.36 -7.47 -0.04
C PRO A 97 -13.16 -6.84 -1.42
N LYS A 98 -14.22 -6.23 -1.99
CA LYS A 98 -14.18 -5.56 -3.29
C LYS A 98 -13.26 -4.33 -3.30
N ASN A 99 -13.09 -3.67 -2.15
CA ASN A 99 -12.19 -2.52 -1.99
C ASN A 99 -10.72 -2.94 -1.85
N LEU A 100 -10.44 -4.24 -1.65
CA LEU A 100 -9.08 -4.73 -1.43
C LEU A 100 -8.48 -5.30 -2.71
N TYR A 101 -7.16 -5.18 -2.85
CA TYR A 101 -6.41 -5.79 -3.95
C TYR A 101 -4.94 -6.04 -3.58
N TRP A 102 -4.28 -6.93 -4.34
CA TRP A 102 -2.84 -7.20 -4.19
C TRP A 102 -2.04 -6.12 -4.92
N GLY A 103 -1.30 -5.30 -4.19
CA GLY A 103 -0.40 -4.30 -4.74
C GLY A 103 1.06 -4.55 -4.34
N THR A 104 2.00 -4.19 -5.21
CA THR A 104 3.45 -4.34 -4.95
C THR A 104 4.09 -3.14 -4.28
N GLN A 105 3.36 -2.01 -4.17
CA GLN A 105 3.88 -0.76 -3.60
C GLN A 105 3.14 -0.42 -2.30
N LEU A 106 3.87 -0.40 -1.18
CA LEU A 106 3.40 0.03 0.15
C LEU A 106 3.09 1.55 0.24
N MET A 107 3.44 2.31 -0.78
CA MET A 107 3.43 3.77 -0.82
C MET A 107 2.89 4.24 -2.17
N ASN A 108 2.07 5.28 -2.16
CA ASN A 108 1.68 5.97 -3.40
C ASN A 108 2.94 6.60 -4.06
N LYS A 109 2.81 6.95 -5.34
CA LYS A 109 3.94 7.49 -6.12
C LYS A 109 4.48 8.81 -5.53
N GLU A 110 3.62 9.63 -4.91
CA GLU A 110 4.02 10.88 -4.25
C GLU A 110 4.87 10.64 -2.99
N ASP A 111 4.48 9.72 -2.10
CA ASP A 111 5.26 9.36 -0.90
C ASP A 111 6.63 8.77 -1.28
N LEU A 112 6.70 8.04 -2.40
CA LEU A 112 7.96 7.48 -2.91
C LEU A 112 8.94 8.58 -3.33
N PHE A 113 8.44 9.63 -3.98
CA PHE A 113 9.27 10.78 -4.38
C PHE A 113 9.83 11.51 -3.16
N GLU A 114 8.98 11.80 -2.17
CA GLU A 114 9.39 12.49 -0.94
C GLU A 114 10.35 11.65 -0.09
N ARG A 115 10.14 10.32 -0.02
CA ARG A 115 11.09 9.42 0.64
C ARG A 115 12.42 9.35 -0.12
N ASP A 116 12.38 9.18 -1.43
CA ASP A 116 13.59 9.09 -2.25
C ASP A 116 14.40 10.41 -2.18
N LEU A 117 13.74 11.56 -1.98
CA LEU A 117 14.38 12.84 -1.67
C LEU A 117 15.03 12.84 -0.28
N LYS A 118 14.33 12.38 0.76
CA LYS A 118 14.90 12.29 2.13
C LYS A 118 16.14 11.39 2.23
N LEU A 119 16.21 10.35 1.39
CA LEU A 119 17.36 9.43 1.32
C LEU A 119 18.48 9.94 0.39
N SER A 120 18.23 11.03 -0.32
CA SER A 120 19.18 11.65 -1.23
C SER A 120 20.17 12.53 -0.46
N ARG A 121 21.41 12.61 -0.95
CA ARG A 121 22.33 13.68 -0.53
C ARG A 121 21.99 15.03 -1.15
N LEU A 122 21.23 15.03 -2.24
CA LEU A 122 20.77 16.24 -2.93
C LEU A 122 19.46 16.71 -2.33
N THR A 123 19.35 18.02 -2.07
CA THR A 123 18.10 18.67 -1.69
C THR A 123 17.06 18.58 -2.82
N LYS A 124 15.83 19.00 -2.53
CA LYS A 124 14.77 19.10 -3.53
C LYS A 124 15.19 20.06 -4.65
N ASP A 125 15.66 21.25 -4.30
CA ASP A 125 16.04 22.27 -5.27
C ASP A 125 17.23 21.80 -6.13
N GLN A 126 18.24 21.20 -5.50
CA GLN A 126 19.35 20.57 -6.22
C GLN A 126 18.91 19.45 -7.16
N THR A 127 17.90 18.66 -6.77
CA THR A 127 17.33 17.62 -7.62
C THR A 127 16.63 18.22 -8.85
N TYR A 128 15.93 19.34 -8.69
CA TYR A 128 15.29 20.07 -9.79
C TYR A 128 16.32 20.76 -10.69
N GLU A 129 17.33 21.39 -10.10
CA GLU A 129 18.43 22.05 -10.83
C GLU A 129 19.20 21.04 -11.69
N ALA A 130 19.59 19.90 -11.12
CA ALA A 130 20.28 18.83 -11.85
C ALA A 130 19.45 18.29 -13.02
N PHE A 131 18.13 18.21 -12.85
CA PHE A 131 17.20 17.82 -13.91
C PHE A 131 17.13 18.89 -15.01
N GLU A 132 17.00 20.16 -14.63
CA GLU A 132 16.90 21.28 -15.58
C GLU A 132 18.17 21.42 -16.43
N ARG A 133 19.34 21.42 -15.77
CA ARG A 133 20.65 21.53 -16.43
C ARG A 133 20.88 20.39 -17.41
N ASN A 134 20.49 19.17 -17.06
CA ASN A 134 20.65 18.03 -17.95
C ASN A 134 19.65 18.00 -19.11
N GLN A 135 18.36 18.26 -18.84
CA GLN A 135 17.29 18.08 -19.83
C GLN A 135 17.09 19.28 -20.75
N TYR A 136 17.24 20.51 -20.23
CA TYR A 136 16.95 21.72 -21.00
C TYR A 136 18.22 22.47 -21.41
N ARG A 137 19.27 22.44 -20.59
CA ARG A 137 20.56 23.08 -20.93
C ARG A 137 21.55 22.14 -21.61
N GLY A 138 21.23 20.84 -21.69
CA GLY A 138 22.05 19.83 -22.38
C GLY A 138 23.37 19.51 -21.67
N GLU A 139 23.53 19.88 -20.41
CA GLU A 139 24.75 19.65 -19.66
C GLU A 139 24.94 18.16 -19.32
N SER A 140 26.18 17.68 -19.41
CA SER A 140 26.50 16.29 -19.08
C SER A 140 26.42 16.03 -17.57
N ILE A 141 26.04 14.81 -17.19
CA ILE A 141 25.96 14.37 -15.79
C ILE A 141 27.28 14.65 -15.04
N ALA A 142 28.42 14.38 -15.68
CA ALA A 142 29.75 14.60 -15.12
C ALA A 142 30.07 16.10 -14.92
N SER A 143 29.54 16.99 -15.76
CA SER A 143 29.70 18.44 -15.57
C SER A 143 28.91 18.91 -14.35
N ILE A 144 27.63 18.53 -14.28
CA ILE A 144 26.74 18.89 -13.18
C ILE A 144 27.26 18.32 -11.84
N ALA A 145 27.75 17.07 -11.85
CA ALA A 145 28.29 16.41 -10.67
C ALA A 145 29.52 17.14 -10.10
N ARG A 146 30.42 17.60 -10.97
CA ARG A 146 31.59 18.40 -10.58
C ARG A 146 31.18 19.72 -9.95
N ASP A 147 30.27 20.46 -10.57
CA ASP A 147 29.83 21.77 -10.08
C ASP A 147 29.09 21.65 -8.74
N MET A 148 28.25 20.63 -8.60
CA MET A 148 27.48 20.36 -7.39
C MET A 148 28.26 19.60 -6.31
N LYS A 149 29.52 19.23 -6.59
CA LYS A 149 30.41 18.47 -5.69
C LYS A 149 29.79 17.16 -5.18
N VAL A 150 29.13 16.42 -6.07
CA VAL A 150 28.52 15.11 -5.79
C VAL A 150 28.98 14.07 -6.81
N SER A 151 28.62 12.80 -6.60
CA SER A 151 28.93 11.75 -7.59
C SER A 151 27.98 11.80 -8.79
N ASP A 152 28.45 11.36 -9.95
CA ASP A 152 27.65 11.18 -11.17
C ASP A 152 26.39 10.35 -10.90
N MET A 153 26.52 9.32 -10.06
CA MET A 153 25.40 8.47 -9.67
C MET A 153 24.32 9.23 -8.87
N ALA A 154 24.70 10.23 -8.06
CA ALA A 154 23.75 11.07 -7.34
C ALA A 154 22.92 11.92 -8.32
N ILE A 155 23.59 12.54 -9.31
CA ILE A 155 22.94 13.31 -10.38
C ILE A 155 22.04 12.41 -11.24
N HIS A 156 22.56 11.26 -11.68
CA HIS A 156 21.78 10.29 -12.46
C HIS A 156 20.51 9.85 -11.71
N ARG A 157 20.61 9.56 -10.41
CA ARG A 157 19.46 9.20 -9.57
C ARG A 157 18.48 10.36 -9.40
N ALA A 158 18.97 11.60 -9.28
CA ALA A 158 18.14 12.81 -9.21
C ALA A 158 17.29 12.99 -10.48
N ILE A 159 17.93 12.92 -11.65
CA ILE A 159 17.26 13.00 -12.96
C ILE A 159 16.23 11.89 -13.10
N LYS A 160 16.63 10.64 -12.81
CA LYS A 160 15.72 9.47 -12.87
C LYS A 160 14.52 9.62 -11.92
N ARG A 161 14.67 10.29 -10.78
CA ARG A 161 13.58 10.53 -9.82
C ARG A 161 12.55 11.51 -10.38
N ILE A 162 13.00 12.61 -10.99
CA ILE A 162 12.10 13.60 -11.62
C ILE A 162 11.43 13.01 -12.87
N ASN A 163 12.16 12.29 -13.72
CA ASN A 163 11.59 11.60 -14.88
C ASN A 163 10.47 10.64 -14.51
N ARG A 164 10.61 9.87 -13.42
CA ARG A 164 9.53 9.01 -12.90
C ARG A 164 8.30 9.81 -12.48
N LYS A 165 8.48 11.02 -11.94
CA LYS A 165 7.40 11.92 -11.52
C LYS A 165 6.69 12.56 -12.71
N VAL A 166 7.42 12.95 -13.76
CA VAL A 166 6.86 13.53 -14.99
C VAL A 166 6.03 12.49 -15.75
N LYS A 167 6.59 11.31 -16.03
CA LYS A 167 5.86 10.21 -16.70
C LYS A 167 4.57 9.83 -15.97
N ALA A 168 4.61 9.80 -14.64
CA ALA A 168 3.43 9.49 -13.83
C ALA A 168 2.32 10.57 -13.88
N LYS A 169 2.62 11.81 -14.29
CA LYS A 169 1.61 12.84 -14.53
C LYS A 169 0.98 12.74 -15.92
N GLU A 170 1.74 12.28 -16.91
CA GLU A 170 1.25 12.11 -18.29
C GLU A 170 0.32 10.90 -18.45
N GLU A 171 0.42 9.92 -17.55
CA GLU A 171 -0.43 8.71 -17.49
C GLU A 171 -1.78 8.92 -16.76
N LYS A 172 -2.04 10.11 -16.21
CA LYS A 172 -3.30 10.46 -15.51
C LYS A 172 -4.19 11.33 -16.39
#